data_AF-A0A962LX41-F1
#
_entry.id   AF-A0A962LX41-F1
#
_cell.length_a   1.000
_cell.length_b   1.000
_cell.length_c   1.000
_cell.angle_alpha   90.00
_cell.angle_beta   90.00
_cell.angle_gamma   90.00
#
_symmetry.space_group_name_H-M   'P 1'
#
loop_
_entity.id
_entity.type
_entity.pdbx_description
1 polymer ?
#
loop_
_entity_poly.entity_id
_entity_poly.type
_entity_poly.pdbx_seq_one_letter_code
_entity_poly.pdbx_strand_id
1 'polypeptide(L)'
;MSLPVDISVVLIVDCVILDSPGLPSNFEVKKGLQFHMKFNDESHPAVFANCDQPLSVGSRGEAEIMLTALAEESDLIQPGLDVDFVGGVDIQFATGKVVRVKEIR
;
A
#
# COMPACT_ATOMS: atom_id res chain seq x y z
N MET A 1 -21.52 15.45 16.30
CA MET A 1 -20.77 14.31 15.70
C MET A 1 -19.50 14.90 15.16
N SER A 2 -18.36 14.59 15.76
CA SER A 2 -17.06 14.99 15.21
C SER A 2 -16.82 14.20 13.93
N LEU A 3 -16.37 14.87 12.87
CA LEU A 3 -15.95 14.16 11.66
C LEU A 3 -14.77 13.24 12.01
N PRO A 4 -14.66 12.06 11.37
CA PRO A 4 -13.47 11.23 11.50
C PRO A 4 -12.25 12.08 11.13
N VAL A 5 -11.22 12.02 11.98
CA VAL A 5 -9.96 12.70 11.74
C VAL A 5 -9.12 11.75 10.92
N ASP A 6 -8.79 12.15 9.69
CA ASP A 6 -7.88 11.40 8.84
C ASP A 6 -6.44 11.73 9.23
N ILE A 7 -5.58 10.72 9.21
CA ILE A 7 -4.12 10.83 9.41
C ILE A 7 -3.38 10.44 8.14
N SER A 8 -2.23 11.07 7.92
CA SER A 8 -1.31 10.68 6.86
C SER A 8 -0.21 9.80 7.42
N VAL A 9 -0.02 8.63 6.81
CA VAL A 9 0.95 7.64 7.28
C VAL A 9 1.93 7.31 6.17
N VAL A 10 3.22 7.26 6.52
CA VAL A 10 4.30 6.83 5.62
C VAL A 10 4.88 5.51 6.12
N LEU A 11 4.83 4.49 5.28
CA LEU A 11 5.23 3.12 5.57
C LEU A 11 6.37 2.68 4.63
N ILE A 12 7.26 1.84 5.14
CA ILE A 12 8.09 0.96 4.32
C ILE A 12 7.43 -0.42 4.33
N VAL A 13 7.11 -0.93 3.14
CA VAL A 13 6.42 -2.19 2.95
C VAL A 13 7.26 -3.08 2.03
N ASP A 14 7.49 -4.31 2.45
CA ASP A 14 8.06 -5.35 1.60
C ASP A 14 6.93 -5.95 0.77
N CYS A 15 6.98 -5.74 -0.53
CA CYS A 15 5.89 -5.95 -1.46
C CYS A 15 6.23 -7.07 -2.44
N VAL A 16 5.25 -7.89 -2.80
CA VAL A 16 5.32 -8.88 -3.87
C VAL A 16 4.28 -8.53 -4.92
N ILE A 17 4.71 -8.31 -6.17
CA ILE A 17 3.80 -8.02 -7.28
C ILE A 17 3.27 -9.32 -7.85
N LEU A 18 1.95 -9.47 -7.85
CA LEU A 18 1.26 -10.68 -8.28
C LEU A 18 1.06 -10.72 -9.79
N ASP A 19 1.03 -11.93 -10.34
CA ASP A 19 0.52 -12.19 -11.69
C ASP A 19 -1.00 -12.40 -11.63
N SER A 20 -1.73 -11.30 -11.47
CA SER A 20 -3.17 -11.34 -11.26
C SER A 20 -3.94 -11.27 -12.59
N PRO A 21 -5.04 -12.04 -12.74
CA PRO A 21 -5.90 -11.95 -13.91
C PRO A 21 -6.39 -10.50 -14.13
N GLY A 22 -6.15 -9.96 -15.32
CA GLY A 22 -6.52 -8.58 -15.67
C GLY A 22 -5.41 -7.55 -15.44
N LEU A 23 -4.29 -7.93 -14.82
CA LEU A 23 -3.10 -7.09 -14.77
C LEU A 23 -2.30 -7.24 -16.09
N PRO A 24 -1.91 -6.14 -16.75
CA PRO A 24 -1.06 -6.21 -17.93
C PRO A 24 0.28 -6.89 -17.61
N SER A 25 0.79 -7.73 -18.50
CA SER A 25 2.08 -8.43 -18.30
C SER A 25 3.28 -7.48 -18.23
N ASN A 26 3.15 -6.26 -18.76
CA ASN A 26 4.12 -5.18 -18.67
C ASN A 26 3.81 -4.18 -17.54
N PHE A 27 2.95 -4.54 -16.60
CA PHE A 27 2.66 -3.69 -15.45
C PHE A 27 3.91 -3.52 -14.58
N GLU A 28 4.13 -2.29 -14.17
CA GLU A 28 5.25 -1.91 -13.33
C GLU A 28 4.78 -0.91 -12.27
N VAL A 29 5.18 -1.16 -11.03
CA VAL A 29 5.03 -0.20 -9.94
C VAL A 29 6.12 0.86 -10.05
N LYS A 30 5.70 2.12 -10.04
CA LYS A 30 6.55 3.31 -10.14
C LYS A 30 6.12 4.33 -9.10
N LYS A 31 7.05 5.22 -8.74
CA LYS A 31 6.75 6.38 -7.91
C LYS A 31 5.56 7.17 -8.47
N GLY A 32 4.63 7.52 -7.59
CA GLY A 32 3.41 8.26 -7.91
C GLY A 32 2.23 7.38 -8.34
N LEU A 33 2.41 6.06 -8.49
CA LEU A 33 1.30 5.15 -8.76
C LEU A 33 0.32 5.16 -7.58
N GLN A 34 -0.94 5.48 -7.87
CA GLN A 34 -2.04 5.49 -6.91
C GLN A 34 -2.76 4.15 -6.89
N PHE A 35 -3.19 3.72 -5.70
CA PHE A 35 -3.90 2.47 -5.47
C PHE A 35 -4.66 2.52 -4.16
N HIS A 36 -5.37 1.45 -3.82
CA HIS A 36 -5.94 1.24 -2.50
C HIS A 36 -5.15 0.18 -1.74
N MET A 37 -4.69 0.53 -0.55
CA MET A 37 -4.12 -0.41 0.41
C MET A 37 -5.25 -0.91 1.31
N LYS A 38 -5.41 -2.23 1.39
CA LYS A 38 -6.41 -2.87 2.24
C LYS A 38 -5.74 -3.55 3.43
N PHE A 39 -6.31 -3.32 4.61
CA PHE A 39 -6.02 -4.03 5.84
C PHE A 39 -7.23 -3.93 6.77
N ASN A 40 -7.40 -4.89 7.67
CA ASN A 40 -8.52 -4.92 8.63
C ASN A 40 -9.91 -4.71 8.00
N ASP A 41 -10.14 -5.31 6.83
CA ASP A 41 -11.37 -5.16 6.03
C ASP A 41 -11.69 -3.74 5.52
N GLU A 42 -10.79 -2.78 5.76
CA GLU A 42 -10.89 -1.39 5.30
C GLU A 42 -10.01 -1.14 4.06
N SER A 43 -10.32 -0.07 3.33
CA SER A 43 -9.68 0.28 2.07
C SER A 43 -9.22 1.73 2.06
N HIS A 44 -7.91 1.93 2.04
CA HIS A 44 -7.29 3.24 2.20
C HIS A 44 -6.66 3.70 0.88
N PRO A 45 -6.93 4.94 0.44
CA PRO A 45 -6.22 5.50 -0.70
C PRO A 45 -4.72 5.65 -0.35
N ALA A 46 -3.88 5.14 -1.25
CA ALA A 46 -2.44 5.06 -1.07
C ALA A 46 -1.69 5.43 -2.35
N VAL A 47 -0.43 5.80 -2.19
CA VAL A 47 0.47 6.12 -3.29
C VAL A 47 1.87 5.58 -3.00
N PHE A 48 2.51 5.05 -4.03
CA PHE A 48 3.94 4.72 -3.98
C PHE A 48 4.75 6.00 -3.93
N ALA A 49 5.21 6.41 -2.75
CA ALA A 49 6.01 7.61 -2.54
C ALA A 49 7.44 7.44 -3.06
N ASN A 50 8.00 6.24 -2.91
CA ASN A 50 9.30 5.87 -3.44
C ASN A 50 9.43 4.36 -3.67
N CYS A 51 10.19 3.96 -4.68
CA CYS A 51 10.60 2.58 -4.92
C CYS A 51 12.08 2.61 -5.30
N ASP A 52 12.92 1.83 -4.63
CA ASP A 52 14.36 1.81 -4.91
C ASP A 52 14.65 1.26 -6.32
N GLN A 53 13.75 0.41 -6.82
CA GLN A 53 13.73 -0.10 -8.18
C GLN A 53 12.28 -0.26 -8.68
N PRO A 54 12.03 -0.18 -9.99
CA PRO A 54 10.74 -0.57 -10.56
C PRO A 54 10.42 -2.01 -10.17
N LEU A 55 9.22 -2.26 -9.64
CA LEU A 55 8.75 -3.61 -9.34
C LEU A 55 7.83 -4.09 -10.46
N SER A 56 8.26 -5.10 -11.19
CA SER A 56 7.48 -5.75 -12.25
C SER A 56 6.70 -6.95 -11.69
N VAL A 57 5.74 -7.46 -12.46
CA VAL A 57 4.99 -8.68 -12.13
C VAL A 57 5.93 -9.84 -11.76
N GLY A 58 5.64 -10.50 -10.63
CA GLY A 58 6.43 -11.60 -10.08
C GLY A 58 7.65 -11.18 -9.27
N SER A 59 7.95 -9.88 -9.18
CA SER A 59 9.07 -9.37 -8.37
C SER A 59 8.69 -9.12 -6.92
N ARG A 60 9.71 -9.05 -6.06
CA ARG A 60 9.60 -8.62 -4.66
C ARG A 60 10.56 -7.47 -4.39
N GLY A 61 10.16 -6.54 -3.55
CA GLY A 61 11.05 -5.50 -3.05
C GLY A 61 10.37 -4.54 -2.07
N GLU A 62 11.19 -3.72 -1.42
CA GLU A 62 10.69 -2.70 -0.51
C GLU A 62 10.25 -1.45 -1.28
N ALA A 63 9.13 -0.88 -0.82
CA ALA A 63 8.63 0.39 -1.31
C ALA A 63 8.17 1.28 -0.14
N GLU A 64 8.35 2.58 -0.33
CA GLU A 64 7.76 3.58 0.54
C GLU A 64 6.35 3.91 0.04
N ILE A 65 5.37 3.73 0.91
CA ILE A 65 3.97 3.95 0.63
C ILE A 65 3.45 5.04 1.56
N MET A 66 2.76 6.01 1.00
CA MET A 66 2.02 7.02 1.74
C MET A 66 0.53 6.70 1.62
N LEU A 67 -0.18 6.65 2.73
CA LEU A 67 -1.63 6.44 2.75
C LEU A 67 -2.33 7.46 3.65
N THR A 68 -3.64 7.58 3.44
CA THR A 68 -4.55 8.28 4.35
C THR A 68 -5.39 7.24 5.07
N ALA A 69 -5.29 7.19 6.39
CA ALA A 69 -6.03 6.26 7.25
C ALA A 69 -6.86 7.01 8.29
N LEU A 70 -7.78 6.34 8.97
CA LEU A 70 -8.53 6.94 10.08
C LEU A 70 -7.62 7.02 11.31
N ALA A 71 -7.74 8.10 12.09
CA ALA A 71 -6.92 8.28 13.29
C ALA A 71 -7.07 7.13 14.30
N GLU A 72 -8.24 6.51 14.39
CA GLU A 72 -8.53 5.36 15.25
C GLU A 72 -7.78 4.08 14.85
N GLU A 73 -7.29 4.02 13.60
CA GLU A 73 -6.51 2.89 13.09
C GLU A 73 -5.01 3.03 13.35
N SER A 74 -4.56 4.19 13.88
CA SER A 74 -3.13 4.47 14.09
C SER A 74 -2.41 3.38 14.89
N ASP A 75 -3.06 2.83 15.92
CA ASP A 75 -2.52 1.74 16.75
C ASP A 75 -2.46 0.39 16.01
N LEU A 76 -3.22 0.22 14.94
CA LEU A 76 -3.25 -0.99 14.11
C LEU A 76 -2.15 -0.97 13.04
N ILE A 77 -1.70 0.23 12.64
CA ILE A 77 -0.68 0.42 11.62
C ILE A 77 0.71 0.27 12.26
N GLN A 78 1.20 -0.96 12.27
CA GLN A 78 2.46 -1.32 12.93
C GLN A 78 3.32 -2.28 12.08
N PRO A 79 4.63 -2.38 12.36
CA PRO A 79 5.47 -3.39 11.73
C PRO A 79 4.88 -4.78 11.91
N GLY A 80 4.84 -5.54 10.81
CA GLY A 80 4.29 -6.88 10.76
C GLY A 80 2.87 -6.97 10.19
N LEU A 81 2.16 -5.85 10.03
CA LEU A 81 0.84 -5.79 9.41
C LEU A 81 0.89 -6.30 7.96
N ASP A 82 0.03 -7.27 7.65
CA ASP A 82 -0.15 -7.76 6.29
C ASP A 82 -1.16 -6.87 5.56
N VAL A 83 -0.86 -6.56 4.30
CA VAL A 83 -1.58 -5.57 3.49
C VAL A 83 -1.77 -6.06 2.07
N ASP A 84 -2.91 -5.73 1.47
CA ASP A 84 -3.21 -6.05 0.06
C ASP A 84 -3.29 -4.76 -0.77
N PHE A 85 -2.76 -4.79 -1.98
CA PHE A 85 -2.77 -3.62 -2.87
C PHE A 85 -3.72 -3.86 -4.02
N VAL A 86 -4.71 -2.99 -4.14
CA VAL A 86 -5.80 -3.11 -5.12
C VAL A 86 -5.80 -1.88 -6.01
N GLY A 87 -5.78 -2.09 -7.32
CA GLY A 87 -5.78 -1.02 -8.33
C GLY A 87 -6.86 -1.24 -9.38
N GLY A 88 -7.35 -0.15 -9.99
CA GLY A 88 -8.38 -0.21 -11.02
C GLY A 88 -9.73 -0.76 -10.51
N VAL A 89 -10.41 -1.55 -11.34
CA VAL A 89 -11.70 -2.22 -11.02
C VAL A 89 -11.44 -3.45 -10.12
N ASP A 90 -11.01 -3.20 -8.87
CA ASP A 90 -10.82 -4.22 -7.83
C ASP A 90 -9.80 -5.33 -8.13
N ILE A 91 -8.75 -5.03 -8.90
CA ILE A 91 -7.69 -5.99 -9.19
C ILE A 91 -6.63 -5.90 -8.09
N GLN A 92 -6.49 -6.95 -7.29
CA GLN A 92 -5.36 -7.10 -6.38
C GLN A 92 -4.10 -7.34 -7.21
N PHE A 93 -3.14 -6.41 -7.19
CA PHE A 93 -1.91 -6.51 -7.99
C PHE A 93 -0.67 -6.78 -7.15
N ALA A 94 -0.76 -6.65 -5.82
CA ALA A 94 0.34 -6.95 -4.91
C ALA A 94 -0.16 -7.30 -3.51
N THR A 95 0.68 -8.02 -2.78
CA THR A 95 0.58 -8.21 -1.32
C THR A 95 1.82 -7.63 -0.67
N GLY A 96 1.72 -7.16 0.56
CA GLY A 96 2.88 -6.69 1.29
C GLY A 96 2.81 -6.93 2.78
N LYS A 97 3.95 -6.71 3.43
CA LYS A 97 4.07 -6.71 4.88
C LYS A 97 4.78 -5.44 5.33
N VAL A 98 4.17 -4.71 6.26
CA VAL A 98 4.76 -3.47 6.80
C VAL A 98 6.05 -3.82 7.52
N VAL A 99 7.17 -3.29 7.03
CA VAL A 99 8.49 -3.48 7.66
C VAL A 99 8.71 -2.40 8.72
N ARG A 100 8.30 -1.17 8.43
CA ARG A 100 8.52 -0.03 9.32
C ARG A 100 7.50 1.08 9.07
N VAL A 101 7.03 1.70 10.14
CA VAL A 101 6.30 2.98 10.10
C VAL A 101 7.30 4.12 10.19
N LYS A 102 7.37 4.99 9.18
CA LYS A 102 8.29 6.14 9.19
C LYS A 102 7.68 7.33 9.90
N GLU A 103 6.41 7.59 9.65
CA GLU A 103 5.75 8.82 10.06
C GLU A 103 4.23 8.65 10.13
N ILE A 104 3.61 9.29 11.12
CA ILE A 104 2.16 9.47 11.28
C ILE A 104 1.93 10.96 11.57
N ARG A 105 1.07 11.63 10.81
CA ARG A 105 0.76 13.06 10.92
C ARG A 105 -0.73 13.33 10.91
#